data_AF-A0A6V8QIK1-F1
#
_entry.id   AF-A0A6V8QIK1-F1
#
_cell.length_a   1.000
_cell.length_b   1.000
_cell.length_c   1.000
_cell.angle_alpha   90.00
_cell.angle_beta   90.00
_cell.angle_gamma   90.00
#
_symmetry.space_group_name_H-M   'P 1'
#
loop_
_entity.id
_entity.type
_entity.pdbx_description
1 polymer ?
#
loop_
_entity_poly.entity_id
_entity_poly.type
_entity_poly.pdbx_seq_one_letter_code
_entity_poly.pdbx_strand_id
1 'polypeptide(L)'
;MESLYAILNCLCGSSEPAPAFYPDEKHSISALLSPEYDPSLCTHDKVAIDVVSILLCSEKHGTDLKKQLGETVGTLGWSEMLAKRILNALVRAIREGRDKMGPAFTKAYDDAVKEANSVFQQLVQDARDHPLELVATVLITVVAIGVLVLLAPYVLELLGFGELGPVAGTFASWWESTPDGHVFQVEYAGEAVKRGTCAVGVKGKDVVVLGCEKRSAMKLQDTRITPSKIQVLDHHVALAFAGLNADARILVDKARLEAQSHRLSVEDPVTIEYITKYVAGVQQRYTQAGGVRPFGISTLVVGFDNGSQVPRLYQTEPSGIYSAWKANAIGRSSKTVREFLERNYKEDMDRQTTIRLAIKSLLEVVQTGAKNIEIALMAPGASMELLPTDEIEGYVKEIEQEKQEEAAKKKTGRTPGTGSAAILTRSGDDSAAE
;
A
#
# COMPACT_ATOMS: atom_id res chain seq x y z
N MET A 1 35.55 -15.07 27.14
CA MET A 1 34.88 -16.33 26.73
C MET A 1 33.46 -16.38 27.30
N GLU A 2 33.24 -16.11 28.58
CA GLU A 2 31.90 -16.15 29.20
C GLU A 2 30.95 -15.01 28.77
N SER A 3 31.46 -13.79 28.55
CA SER A 3 30.66 -12.64 28.13
C SER A 3 30.13 -12.74 26.69
N LEU A 4 30.89 -13.36 25.78
CA LEU A 4 30.44 -13.68 24.41
C LEU A 4 29.34 -14.74 24.42
N TYR A 5 29.44 -15.73 25.31
CA TYR A 5 28.45 -16.79 25.45
C TYR A 5 27.13 -16.27 26.03
N ALA A 6 27.18 -15.32 26.97
CA ALA A 6 26.00 -14.66 27.53
C ALA A 6 25.27 -13.80 26.49
N ILE A 7 26.00 -13.04 25.67
CA ILE A 7 25.42 -12.24 24.58
C ILE A 7 24.77 -13.15 23.53
N LEU A 8 25.43 -14.26 23.17
CA LEU A 8 24.90 -15.23 22.20
C LEU A 8 23.60 -15.88 22.70
N ASN A 9 23.49 -16.15 24.01
CA ASN A 9 22.29 -16.74 24.60
C ASN A 9 21.15 -15.72 24.78
N CYS A 10 21.45 -14.47 25.10
CA CYS A 10 20.46 -13.38 25.12
C CYS A 10 19.88 -13.10 23.73
N LEU A 11 20.67 -13.27 22.66
CA LEU A 11 20.23 -12.99 21.29
C LEU A 11 19.52 -14.16 20.61
N CYS A 12 19.76 -15.41 21.04
CA CYS A 12 19.34 -16.60 20.28
C CYS A 12 18.32 -17.52 20.97
N GLY A 13 17.95 -17.28 22.24
CA GLY A 13 16.97 -18.12 22.97
C GLY A 13 17.39 -19.57 23.20
N SER A 14 16.84 -20.21 24.23
CA SER A 14 17.10 -21.63 24.59
C SER A 14 16.26 -22.63 23.77
N SER A 15 16.82 -23.82 23.52
CA SER A 15 16.49 -24.78 22.45
C SER A 15 15.62 -25.99 22.85
N GLU A 16 14.73 -26.46 21.96
CA GLU A 16 14.50 -27.88 21.58
C GLU A 16 13.95 -28.00 20.13
N PRO A 17 14.12 -29.13 19.38
CA PRO A 17 14.20 -29.13 17.91
C PRO A 17 13.16 -29.98 17.12
N ALA A 18 12.95 -29.67 15.83
CA ALA A 18 12.42 -30.59 14.79
C ALA A 18 12.92 -30.20 13.37
N PRO A 19 12.98 -31.13 12.38
CA PRO A 19 14.02 -31.10 11.33
C PRO A 19 13.64 -30.50 9.96
N ALA A 20 14.65 -29.83 9.39
CA ALA A 20 15.14 -29.71 8.00
C ALA A 20 14.20 -29.80 6.77
N PHE A 21 14.28 -28.76 5.91
CA PHE A 21 14.62 -28.90 4.48
C PHE A 21 15.11 -27.57 3.85
N TYR A 22 16.20 -27.64 3.09
CA TYR A 22 16.89 -26.62 2.24
C TYR A 22 16.60 -26.92 0.75
N PRO A 23 17.15 -26.23 -0.28
CA PRO A 23 17.75 -24.88 -0.44
C PRO A 23 17.04 -24.13 -1.62
N ASP A 24 17.37 -22.92 -2.07
CA ASP A 24 18.51 -22.46 -2.92
C ASP A 24 17.93 -21.26 -3.72
N GLU A 25 18.62 -20.29 -4.32
CA GLU A 25 20.01 -19.83 -4.39
C GLU A 25 19.96 -18.54 -5.25
N LYS A 26 21.00 -17.70 -5.13
CA LYS A 26 21.49 -16.76 -6.16
C LYS A 26 20.83 -15.37 -6.38
N HIS A 27 21.69 -14.39 -6.04
CA HIS A 27 22.17 -13.29 -6.91
C HIS A 27 21.25 -12.07 -7.02
N SER A 28 21.72 -10.81 -6.93
CA SER A 28 23.03 -10.25 -7.24
C SER A 28 23.09 -8.81 -6.71
N ILE A 29 24.01 -8.50 -5.79
CA ILE A 29 24.42 -7.12 -5.45
C ILE A 29 25.76 -6.85 -6.15
N SER A 30 25.75 -6.87 -7.48
CA SER A 30 26.93 -6.56 -8.31
C SER A 30 27.02 -5.08 -8.69
N ALA A 31 26.31 -4.18 -8.01
CA ALA A 31 26.05 -2.83 -8.52
C ALA A 31 26.57 -1.66 -7.65
N LEU A 32 27.41 -1.88 -6.63
CA LEU A 32 27.80 -0.82 -5.67
C LEU A 32 29.31 -0.61 -5.49
N LEU A 33 30.14 -0.84 -6.51
CA LEU A 33 31.61 -0.75 -6.35
C LEU A 33 32.26 0.30 -7.27
N SER A 34 32.94 1.24 -6.62
CA SER A 34 33.95 2.17 -7.17
C SER A 34 35.17 1.41 -7.73
N PRO A 35 36.01 2.03 -8.58
CA PRO A 35 37.03 1.34 -9.36
C PRO A 35 38.30 1.10 -8.52
N GLU A 36 38.25 0.14 -7.62
CA GLU A 36 39.41 -0.51 -6.96
C GLU A 36 38.85 -1.70 -6.16
N TYR A 37 38.35 -2.72 -6.88
CA TYR A 37 37.74 -3.90 -6.28
C TYR A 37 38.59 -5.14 -6.57
N ASP A 38 39.33 -5.58 -5.56
CA ASP A 38 39.86 -6.94 -5.47
C ASP A 38 38.79 -7.83 -4.81
N PRO A 39 38.22 -8.83 -5.51
CA PRO A 39 37.17 -9.70 -4.98
C PRO A 39 37.62 -10.63 -3.85
N SER A 40 38.92 -10.69 -3.54
CA SER A 40 39.50 -11.73 -2.68
C SER A 40 39.73 -11.37 -1.20
N LEU A 41 39.50 -10.12 -0.78
CA LEU A 41 39.57 -9.72 0.64
C LEU A 41 38.18 -9.53 1.28
N CYS A 42 37.78 -10.45 2.15
CA CYS A 42 36.64 -10.26 3.06
C CYS A 42 37.07 -9.34 4.21
N THR A 43 36.64 -8.07 4.18
CA THR A 43 36.92 -7.10 5.24
C THR A 43 35.86 -7.19 6.34
N HIS A 44 36.29 -7.07 7.61
CA HIS A 44 35.39 -7.04 8.79
C HIS A 44 34.23 -6.03 8.68
N ASP A 45 34.38 -4.99 7.86
CA ASP A 45 33.35 -3.98 7.60
C ASP A 45 32.16 -4.53 6.79
N LYS A 46 32.41 -5.39 5.78
CA LYS A 46 31.32 -6.01 4.98
C LYS A 46 30.50 -6.97 5.84
N VAL A 47 31.19 -7.86 6.55
CA VAL A 47 30.56 -8.82 7.47
C VAL A 47 29.77 -8.10 8.56
N ALA A 48 30.30 -6.99 9.09
CA ALA A 48 29.57 -6.20 10.09
C ALA A 48 28.26 -5.61 9.56
N ILE A 49 28.26 -5.12 8.31
CA ILE A 49 27.05 -4.59 7.67
C ILE A 49 26.04 -5.73 7.43
N ASP A 50 26.49 -6.85 6.89
CA ASP A 50 25.63 -8.01 6.61
C ASP A 50 25.00 -8.56 7.89
N VAL A 51 25.77 -8.66 8.98
CA VAL A 51 25.26 -9.04 10.30
C VAL A 51 24.17 -8.07 10.78
N VAL A 52 24.37 -6.76 10.65
CA VAL A 52 23.37 -5.76 11.04
C VAL A 52 22.12 -5.83 10.17
N SER A 53 22.27 -6.04 8.87
CA SER A 53 21.15 -6.21 7.94
C SER A 53 20.33 -7.46 8.26
N ILE A 54 20.98 -8.58 8.58
CA ILE A 54 20.29 -9.80 9.02
C ILE A 54 19.51 -9.52 10.30
N LEU A 55 20.10 -8.84 11.28
CA LEU A 55 19.42 -8.50 12.54
C LEU A 55 18.20 -7.58 12.34
N LEU A 56 18.25 -6.66 11.38
CA LEU A 56 17.15 -5.73 11.12
C LEU A 56 16.05 -6.30 10.23
N CYS A 57 16.34 -7.32 9.43
CA CYS A 57 15.44 -7.84 8.41
C CYS A 57 15.03 -9.30 8.61
N SER A 58 15.56 -10.01 9.61
CA SER A 58 15.21 -11.42 9.81
C SER A 58 13.75 -11.58 10.25
N GLU A 59 12.99 -12.34 9.49
CA GLU A 59 11.61 -12.75 9.82
C GLU A 59 11.58 -13.88 10.87
N LYS A 60 12.71 -14.57 11.10
CA LYS A 60 12.83 -15.74 11.98
C LYS A 60 13.72 -15.43 13.17
N HIS A 61 13.30 -15.87 14.36
CA HIS A 61 14.04 -15.67 15.61
C HIS A 61 14.66 -16.99 16.10
N GLY A 62 15.70 -16.90 16.93
CA GLY A 62 16.26 -18.04 17.63
C GLY A 62 17.38 -18.79 16.87
N THR A 63 17.26 -20.10 16.70
CA THR A 63 18.32 -20.96 16.13
C THR A 63 18.63 -20.69 14.66
N ASP A 64 17.61 -20.33 13.86
CA ASP A 64 17.78 -19.98 12.44
C ASP A 64 18.59 -18.70 12.29
N LEU A 65 18.28 -17.69 13.11
CA LEU A 65 19.04 -16.45 13.17
C LEU A 65 20.49 -16.71 13.59
N LYS A 66 20.69 -17.53 14.63
CA LYS A 66 22.03 -17.94 15.09
C LYS A 66 22.84 -18.62 13.99
N LYS A 67 22.19 -19.49 13.21
CA LYS A 67 22.81 -20.19 12.08
C LYS A 67 23.18 -19.21 10.97
N GLN A 68 22.27 -18.33 10.58
CA GLN A 68 22.51 -17.31 9.56
C GLN A 68 23.66 -16.37 9.96
N LEU A 69 23.66 -15.86 11.20
CA LEU A 69 24.77 -15.07 11.71
C LEU A 69 26.09 -15.86 11.75
N GLY A 70 26.03 -17.14 12.13
CA GLY A 70 27.19 -18.04 12.14
C GLY A 70 27.77 -18.26 10.73
N GLU A 71 26.91 -18.43 9.73
CA GLU A 71 27.28 -18.58 8.32
C GLU A 71 27.88 -17.28 7.76
N THR A 72 27.31 -16.12 8.10
CA THR A 72 27.81 -14.80 7.67
C THR A 72 29.17 -14.44 8.29
N VAL A 73 29.36 -14.75 9.58
CA VAL A 73 30.64 -14.52 10.25
C VAL A 73 31.71 -15.53 9.81
N GLY A 74 31.31 -16.76 9.49
CA GLY A 74 32.14 -17.75 8.81
C GLY A 74 33.50 -17.97 9.47
N THR A 75 34.56 -17.93 8.66
CA THR A 75 35.96 -18.19 9.09
C THR A 75 36.62 -17.03 9.84
N LEU A 76 36.04 -15.82 9.81
CA LEU A 76 36.55 -14.66 10.55
C LEU A 76 36.34 -14.82 12.07
N GLY A 77 35.32 -15.59 12.45
CA GLY A 77 34.93 -15.82 13.83
C GLY A 77 34.48 -14.54 14.55
N TRP A 78 33.97 -14.71 15.76
CA TRP A 78 33.59 -13.60 16.63
C TRP A 78 34.85 -12.97 17.26
N SER A 79 35.47 -12.04 16.55
CA SER A 79 36.63 -11.28 17.03
C SER A 79 36.22 -9.93 17.62
N GLU A 80 37.05 -9.39 18.51
CA GLU A 80 36.84 -8.06 19.11
C GLU A 80 36.79 -6.96 18.03
N MET A 81 37.62 -7.10 16.99
CA MET A 81 37.63 -6.18 15.85
C MET A 81 36.31 -6.21 15.09
N LEU A 82 35.75 -7.39 14.83
CA LEU A 82 34.44 -7.55 14.20
C LEU A 82 33.32 -6.96 15.07
N ALA A 83 33.32 -7.24 16.38
CA ALA A 83 32.34 -6.69 17.32
C ALA A 83 32.35 -5.15 17.32
N LYS A 84 33.54 -4.53 17.29
CA LYS A 84 33.68 -3.07 17.19
C LYS A 84 33.15 -2.51 15.88
N ARG A 85 33.33 -3.23 14.76
CA ARG A 85 32.77 -2.84 13.46
C ARG A 85 31.25 -2.99 13.42
N ILE A 86 30.69 -4.07 13.97
CA ILE A 86 29.24 -4.29 14.11
C ILE A 86 28.61 -3.16 14.94
N LEU A 87 29.22 -2.82 16.08
CA LEU A 87 28.74 -1.74 16.93
C LEU A 87 28.72 -0.40 16.17
N ASN A 88 29.80 -0.08 15.45
CA ASN A 88 29.85 1.13 14.62
C ASN A 88 28.80 1.13 13.51
N ALA A 89 28.53 -0.02 12.89
CA ALA A 89 27.50 -0.17 11.87
C ALA A 89 26.08 0.04 12.45
N LEU A 90 25.80 -0.52 13.63
CA LEU A 90 24.54 -0.28 14.35
C LEU A 90 24.35 1.19 14.72
N VAL A 91 25.39 1.85 15.25
CA VAL A 91 25.34 3.28 15.59
C VAL A 91 25.04 4.12 14.34
N ARG A 92 25.60 3.78 13.18
CA ARG A 92 25.30 4.45 11.91
C ARG A 92 23.85 4.22 11.50
N ALA A 93 23.37 2.98 11.52
CA ALA A 93 21.98 2.66 11.15
C ALA A 93 20.97 3.42 12.02
N ILE A 94 21.22 3.55 13.32
CA ILE A 94 20.35 4.31 14.23
C ILE A 94 20.38 5.82 13.90
N ARG A 95 21.56 6.39 13.63
CA ARG A 95 21.69 7.82 13.24
C ARG A 95 21.03 8.12 11.89
N GLU A 96 21.21 7.25 10.91
CA GLU A 96 20.52 7.36 9.62
C GLU A 96 19.01 7.24 9.77
N GLY A 97 18.54 6.44 10.74
CA GLY A 97 17.13 6.37 11.12
C GLY A 97 16.62 7.73 11.62
N ARG A 98 17.34 8.37 12.55
CA ARG A 98 17.00 9.70 13.10
C ARG A 98 16.83 10.76 12.00
N ASP A 99 17.74 10.79 11.03
CA ASP A 99 17.73 11.79 9.95
C ASP A 99 16.52 11.63 9.00
N LYS A 100 15.86 10.45 9.03
CA LYS A 100 14.64 10.15 8.26
C LYS A 100 13.34 10.37 9.07
N MET A 101 13.43 10.68 10.37
CA MET A 101 12.26 10.88 11.24
C MET A 101 11.67 12.29 11.12
N GLY A 102 10.38 12.41 11.45
CA GLY A 102 9.71 13.71 11.56
C GLY A 102 10.16 14.51 12.79
N PRO A 103 9.94 15.84 12.81
CA PRO A 103 10.53 16.76 13.78
C PRO A 103 10.20 16.48 15.25
N ALA A 104 9.02 15.91 15.54
CA ALA A 104 8.64 15.49 16.88
C ALA A 104 9.46 14.28 17.39
N PHE A 105 9.69 13.30 16.52
CA PHE A 105 10.48 12.11 16.84
C PHE A 105 11.98 12.42 16.90
N THR A 106 12.49 13.30 16.03
CA THR A 106 13.89 13.75 16.10
C THR A 106 14.18 14.43 17.44
N LYS A 107 13.27 15.30 17.92
CA LYS A 107 13.43 15.96 19.22
C LYS A 107 13.44 14.96 20.38
N ALA A 108 12.49 14.02 20.39
CA ALA A 108 12.45 12.97 21.41
C ALA A 108 13.70 12.07 21.40
N TYR A 109 14.21 11.74 20.21
CA TYR A 109 15.45 11.00 20.04
C TYR A 109 16.65 11.77 20.61
N ASP A 110 16.76 13.06 20.29
CA ASP A 110 17.87 13.91 20.77
C ASP A 110 17.85 14.08 22.29
N ASP A 111 16.66 14.29 22.87
CA ASP A 111 16.49 14.39 24.31
C ASP A 111 16.87 13.07 25.00
N ALA A 112 16.46 11.92 24.45
CA ALA A 112 16.83 10.60 24.96
C ALA A 112 18.34 10.31 24.87
N VAL A 113 18.97 10.68 23.75
CA VAL A 113 20.43 10.52 23.57
C VAL A 113 21.20 11.43 24.52
N LYS A 114 20.70 12.65 24.77
CA LYS A 114 21.32 13.58 25.72
C LYS A 114 21.27 13.03 27.14
N GLU A 115 20.13 12.48 27.55
CA GLU A 115 19.96 11.89 28.88
C GLU A 115 20.77 10.59 29.04
N ALA A 116 20.79 9.74 28.01
CA ALA A 116 21.63 8.54 28.03
C ALA A 116 23.12 8.88 28.16
N ASN A 117 23.58 9.93 27.48
CA ASN A 117 24.97 10.37 27.58
C ASN A 117 25.29 11.03 28.93
N SER A 118 24.37 11.79 29.54
CA SER A 118 24.60 12.38 30.87
C SER A 118 24.72 11.30 31.93
N VAL A 119 23.82 10.31 31.90
CA VAL A 119 23.85 9.14 32.80
C VAL A 119 25.12 8.32 32.58
N PHE A 120 25.50 8.06 31.32
CA PHE A 120 26.71 7.30 31.03
C PHE A 120 27.99 8.03 31.46
N GLN A 121 28.08 9.35 31.26
CA GLN A 121 29.23 10.15 31.69
C GLN A 121 29.34 10.19 33.22
N GLN A 122 28.22 10.36 33.94
CA GLN A 122 28.19 10.24 35.39
C GLN A 122 28.69 8.87 35.85
N LEU A 123 28.20 7.80 35.23
CA LEU A 123 28.57 6.43 35.56
C LEU A 123 30.06 6.13 35.27
N VAL A 124 30.64 6.69 34.20
CA VAL A 124 32.08 6.57 33.87
C VAL A 124 32.96 7.44 34.79
N GLN A 125 32.41 8.52 35.33
CA GLN A 125 33.13 9.36 36.29
C GLN A 125 33.16 8.67 37.66
N ASP A 126 32.02 8.18 38.13
CA ASP A 126 31.88 7.37 39.35
C ASP A 126 32.71 6.06 39.25
N ALA A 127 32.84 5.48 38.04
CA ALA A 127 33.68 4.33 37.74
C ALA A 127 35.16 4.50 38.11
N ARG A 128 35.69 5.71 37.91
CA ARG A 128 37.10 6.02 38.13
C ARG A 128 37.41 6.17 39.62
N ASP A 129 36.42 6.60 40.38
CA ASP A 129 36.57 6.90 41.79
C ASP A 129 36.28 5.66 42.68
N HIS A 130 35.38 4.75 42.26
CA HIS A 130 35.00 3.55 43.02
C HIS A 130 34.83 2.27 42.14
N PRO A 131 35.91 1.51 41.86
CA PRO A 131 35.87 0.37 40.93
C PRO A 131 35.02 -0.83 41.42
N LEU A 132 34.85 -1.02 42.73
CA LEU A 132 34.02 -2.09 43.29
C LEU A 132 32.52 -1.74 43.26
N GLU A 133 32.17 -0.45 43.37
CA GLU A 133 30.77 0.00 43.30
C GLU A 133 30.24 -0.05 41.86
N LEU A 134 31.08 0.15 40.84
CA LEU A 134 30.64 0.01 39.46
C LEU A 134 30.24 -1.42 39.10
N VAL A 135 31.01 -2.41 39.55
CA VAL A 135 30.64 -3.83 39.34
C VAL A 135 29.30 -4.11 40.00
N ALA A 136 29.06 -3.55 41.19
CA ALA A 136 27.76 -3.66 41.87
C ALA A 136 26.64 -2.94 41.11
N THR A 137 26.85 -1.72 40.60
CA THR A 137 25.84 -0.95 39.86
C THR A 137 25.49 -1.61 38.52
N VAL A 138 26.49 -2.14 37.80
CA VAL A 138 26.26 -2.92 36.57
C VAL A 138 25.51 -4.22 36.87
N LEU A 139 25.85 -4.93 37.95
CA LEU A 139 25.10 -6.11 38.39
C LEU A 139 23.67 -5.76 38.78
N ILE A 140 23.46 -4.69 39.54
CA ILE A 140 22.14 -4.24 39.99
C ILE A 140 21.28 -3.79 38.81
N THR A 141 21.84 -3.10 37.82
CA THR A 141 21.10 -2.69 36.61
C THR A 141 20.75 -3.89 35.73
N VAL A 142 21.65 -4.85 35.54
CA VAL A 142 21.37 -6.11 34.83
C VAL A 142 20.30 -6.92 35.57
N VAL A 143 20.37 -7.00 36.90
CA VAL A 143 19.36 -7.64 37.74
C VAL A 143 18.03 -6.90 37.65
N ALA A 144 18.03 -5.56 37.69
CA ALA A 144 16.83 -4.75 37.58
C ALA A 144 16.16 -4.92 36.20
N ILE A 145 16.94 -4.93 35.11
CA ILE A 145 16.43 -5.22 33.76
C ILE A 145 15.90 -6.66 33.69
N GLY A 146 16.62 -7.62 34.27
CA GLY A 146 16.18 -9.02 34.34
C GLY A 146 14.85 -9.18 35.09
N VAL A 147 14.70 -8.50 36.23
CA VAL A 147 13.45 -8.43 37.00
C VAL A 147 12.35 -7.75 36.20
N LEU A 148 12.65 -6.67 35.48
CA LEU A 148 11.67 -5.96 34.66
C LEU A 148 11.18 -6.83 33.49
N VAL A 149 12.07 -7.60 32.86
CA VAL A 149 11.72 -8.60 31.83
C VAL A 149 10.87 -9.74 32.42
N LEU A 150 11.17 -10.18 33.65
CA LEU A 150 10.40 -11.20 34.36
C LEU A 150 9.01 -10.70 34.77
N LEU A 151 8.89 -9.41 35.09
CA LEU A 151 7.64 -8.76 35.45
C LEU A 151 6.80 -8.33 34.24
N ALA A 152 7.41 -8.17 33.06
CA ALA A 152 6.72 -7.71 31.85
C ALA A 152 5.47 -8.55 31.47
N PRO A 153 5.48 -9.90 31.55
CA PRO A 153 4.28 -10.71 31.29
C PRO A 153 3.14 -10.39 32.28
N TYR A 154 3.46 -10.24 33.57
CA TYR A 154 2.49 -9.88 34.59
C TYR A 154 1.96 -8.45 34.43
N VAL A 155 2.81 -7.51 34.00
CA VAL A 155 2.39 -6.14 33.67
C VAL A 155 1.46 -6.14 32.46
N LEU A 156 1.77 -6.93 31.42
CA LEU A 156 0.89 -7.07 30.25
C LEU A 156 -0.45 -7.70 30.61
N GLU A 157 -0.44 -8.74 31.45
CA GLU A 157 -1.65 -9.37 31.97
C GLU A 157 -2.50 -8.38 32.81
N LEU A 158 -1.84 -7.55 33.64
CA LEU A 158 -2.49 -6.52 34.45
C LEU A 158 -3.03 -5.35 33.61
N LEU A 159 -2.37 -5.02 32.50
CA LEU A 159 -2.89 -4.12 31.47
C LEU A 159 -4.03 -4.75 30.68
N GLY A 160 -4.20 -6.08 30.77
CA GLY A 160 -5.31 -6.82 30.17
C GLY A 160 -5.00 -7.55 28.88
N PHE A 161 -3.74 -7.77 28.53
CA PHE A 161 -3.33 -8.62 27.41
C PHE A 161 -3.26 -10.08 27.88
N GLY A 162 -4.23 -10.89 27.49
CA GLY A 162 -4.23 -12.34 27.73
C GLY A 162 -3.61 -13.12 26.57
N GLU A 163 -3.51 -14.44 26.72
CA GLU A 163 -2.91 -15.33 25.71
C GLU A 163 -3.60 -15.28 24.35
N LEU A 164 -4.91 -14.99 24.32
CA LEU A 164 -5.73 -14.88 23.10
C LEU A 164 -5.96 -13.43 22.65
N GLY A 165 -5.31 -12.45 23.28
CA GLY A 165 -5.48 -11.02 23.02
C GLY A 165 -6.09 -10.25 24.21
N PRO A 166 -6.59 -9.03 23.99
CA PRO A 166 -7.13 -8.18 25.05
C PRO A 166 -8.34 -8.82 25.74
N VAL A 167 -8.31 -8.85 27.06
CA VAL A 167 -9.41 -9.33 27.90
C VAL A 167 -10.49 -8.26 28.00
N ALA A 168 -11.75 -8.63 27.75
CA ALA A 168 -12.87 -7.70 27.78
C ALA A 168 -12.97 -6.96 29.13
N GLY A 169 -13.18 -5.63 29.06
CA GLY A 169 -13.32 -4.78 30.26
C GLY A 169 -12.01 -4.33 30.90
N THR A 170 -10.85 -4.64 30.29
CA THR A 170 -9.53 -4.18 30.75
C THR A 170 -9.06 -2.92 30.02
N PHE A 171 -7.96 -2.33 30.49
CA PHE A 171 -7.31 -1.19 29.83
C PHE A 171 -6.91 -1.53 28.37
N ALA A 172 -6.36 -2.72 28.12
CA ALA A 172 -6.01 -3.17 26.77
C ALA A 172 -7.24 -3.21 25.86
N SER A 173 -8.36 -3.76 26.34
CA SER A 173 -9.62 -3.77 25.59
C SER A 173 -10.17 -2.35 25.37
N TRP A 174 -10.06 -1.45 26.35
CA TRP A 174 -10.46 -0.05 26.20
C TRP A 174 -9.57 0.71 25.20
N TRP A 175 -8.25 0.53 25.29
CA TRP A 175 -7.27 1.16 24.41
C TRP A 175 -7.41 0.67 22.97
N GLU A 176 -7.63 -0.63 22.78
CA GLU A 176 -7.90 -1.22 21.46
C GLU A 176 -9.32 -0.92 20.95
N SER A 177 -10.27 -0.64 21.85
CA SER A 177 -11.60 -0.11 21.47
C SER A 177 -11.57 1.37 21.12
N THR A 178 -10.50 2.10 21.48
CA THR A 178 -10.41 3.55 21.21
C THR A 178 -10.40 3.84 19.69
N PRO A 179 -9.82 2.98 18.83
CA PRO A 179 -10.01 3.02 17.37
C PRO A 179 -11.28 2.36 16.82
N ASP A 180 -12.21 1.83 17.62
CA ASP A 180 -13.40 1.07 17.14
C ASP A 180 -13.06 -0.10 16.17
N GLY A 181 -11.83 -0.64 16.23
CA GLY A 181 -11.35 -1.66 15.28
C GLY A 181 -10.94 -1.12 13.90
N HIS A 182 -10.87 0.20 13.74
CA HIS A 182 -10.47 0.86 12.50
C HIS A 182 -8.95 1.05 12.42
N VAL A 183 -8.40 0.78 11.23
CA VAL A 183 -7.01 1.13 10.91
C VAL A 183 -7.00 2.49 10.21
N PHE A 184 -6.91 3.57 10.99
CA PHE A 184 -7.02 4.95 10.46
C PHE A 184 -6.07 5.26 9.29
N GLN A 185 -4.87 4.69 9.28
CA GLN A 185 -3.92 4.89 8.16
C GLN A 185 -4.46 4.35 6.83
N VAL A 186 -5.20 3.24 6.86
CA VAL A 186 -5.84 2.66 5.67
C VAL A 186 -7.04 3.52 5.26
N GLU A 187 -7.80 4.05 6.22
CA GLU A 187 -8.92 4.96 5.93
C GLU A 187 -8.45 6.27 5.30
N TYR A 188 -7.35 6.85 5.79
CA TYR A 188 -6.74 8.04 5.21
C TYR A 188 -6.22 7.78 3.80
N ALA A 189 -5.66 6.59 3.56
CA ALA A 189 -5.31 6.16 2.20
C ALA A 189 -6.55 6.06 1.30
N GLY A 190 -7.67 5.55 1.81
CA GLY A 190 -8.96 5.55 1.14
C GLY A 190 -9.47 6.96 0.81
N GLU A 191 -9.31 7.93 1.71
CA GLU A 191 -9.63 9.34 1.46
C GLU A 191 -8.73 9.95 0.38
N ALA A 192 -7.46 9.57 0.31
CA ALA A 192 -6.57 9.98 -0.77
C ALA A 192 -7.03 9.44 -2.14
N VAL A 193 -7.54 8.20 -2.19
CA VAL A 193 -8.16 7.64 -3.40
C VAL A 193 -9.39 8.45 -3.82
N LYS A 194 -10.28 8.81 -2.89
CA LYS A 194 -11.48 9.61 -3.18
C LYS A 194 -11.15 11.00 -3.74
N ARG A 195 -9.98 11.55 -3.45
CA ARG A 195 -9.48 12.81 -4.03
C ARG A 195 -8.84 12.63 -5.41
N GLY A 196 -8.53 11.39 -5.79
CA GLY A 196 -7.98 11.06 -7.10
C GLY A 196 -8.94 11.35 -8.24
N THR A 197 -8.39 11.59 -9.43
CA THR A 197 -9.15 11.69 -10.68
C THR A 197 -9.91 10.38 -10.95
N CYS A 198 -11.10 10.46 -11.56
CA CYS A 198 -11.96 9.29 -11.75
C CYS A 198 -11.40 8.33 -12.80
N ALA A 199 -11.52 7.03 -12.55
CA ALA A 199 -11.24 5.97 -13.53
C ALA A 199 -12.36 4.93 -13.51
N VAL A 200 -12.69 4.39 -14.67
CA VAL A 200 -13.78 3.46 -14.92
C VAL A 200 -13.28 2.27 -15.73
N GLY A 201 -13.73 1.08 -15.37
CA GLY A 201 -13.53 -0.15 -16.13
C GLY A 201 -14.87 -0.75 -16.51
N VAL A 202 -15.03 -1.15 -17.77
CA VAL A 202 -16.25 -1.80 -18.27
C VAL A 202 -15.86 -3.01 -19.11
N LYS A 203 -16.44 -4.17 -18.79
CA LYS A 203 -16.32 -5.36 -19.64
C LYS A 203 -17.42 -5.38 -20.69
N GLY A 204 -17.03 -5.64 -21.93
CA GLY A 204 -17.92 -6.05 -23.00
C GLY A 204 -17.95 -7.58 -23.12
N LYS A 205 -18.45 -8.07 -24.25
CA LYS A 205 -18.45 -9.50 -24.60
C LYS A 205 -17.03 -10.02 -24.85
N ASP A 206 -16.31 -9.32 -25.71
CA ASP A 206 -15.01 -9.68 -26.28
C ASP A 206 -13.99 -8.54 -26.13
N VAL A 207 -14.31 -7.52 -25.34
CA VAL A 207 -13.41 -6.38 -25.10
C VAL A 207 -13.47 -5.95 -23.64
N VAL A 208 -12.43 -5.27 -23.18
CA VAL A 208 -12.44 -4.52 -21.92
C VAL A 208 -11.98 -3.09 -22.18
N VAL A 209 -12.71 -2.14 -21.59
CA VAL A 209 -12.45 -0.71 -21.74
C VAL A 209 -12.04 -0.13 -20.40
N LEU A 210 -10.93 0.61 -20.41
CA LEU A 210 -10.53 1.50 -19.32
C LEU A 210 -10.73 2.94 -19.76
N GLY A 211 -11.50 3.69 -18.98
CA GLY A 211 -11.68 5.13 -19.15
C GLY A 211 -11.10 5.88 -17.95
N CYS A 212 -10.27 6.88 -18.21
CA CYS A 212 -9.68 7.72 -17.16
C CYS A 212 -9.97 9.20 -17.42
N GLU A 213 -10.28 9.93 -16.36
CA GLU A 213 -10.29 11.37 -16.38
C GLU A 213 -8.84 11.90 -16.39
N LYS A 214 -8.46 12.59 -17.47
CA LYS A 214 -7.25 13.39 -17.53
C LYS A 214 -7.45 14.71 -16.81
N ARG A 215 -6.50 15.06 -15.94
CA ARG A 215 -6.45 16.42 -15.38
C ARG A 215 -6.18 17.37 -16.54
N SER A 216 -7.01 18.41 -16.67
CA SER A 216 -6.84 19.43 -17.69
C SER A 216 -5.39 19.93 -17.69
N ALA A 217 -4.69 19.67 -18.81
CA ALA A 217 -3.30 20.03 -18.94
C ALA A 217 -3.17 21.55 -18.91
N MET A 218 -2.23 22.05 -18.12
CA MET A 218 -1.89 23.47 -18.17
C MET A 218 -1.31 23.79 -19.56
N LYS A 219 -1.48 25.01 -20.07
CA LYS A 219 -0.98 25.40 -21.40
C LYS A 219 0.52 25.15 -21.62
N LEU A 220 1.29 25.12 -20.53
CA LEU A 220 2.75 24.90 -20.54
C LEU A 220 3.14 23.43 -20.33
N GLN A 221 2.18 22.54 -20.11
CA GLN A 221 2.44 21.12 -19.86
C GLN A 221 2.56 20.37 -21.17
N ASP A 222 3.66 19.66 -21.37
CA ASP A 222 3.83 18.76 -22.51
C ASP A 222 3.07 17.44 -22.26
N THR A 223 2.00 17.25 -23.03
CA THR A 223 1.13 16.08 -22.95
C THR A 223 1.78 14.81 -23.52
N ARG A 224 2.86 14.94 -24.31
CA ARG A 224 3.54 13.79 -24.94
C ARG A 224 4.40 13.01 -23.94
N ILE A 225 4.98 13.72 -22.97
CA ILE A 225 5.86 13.14 -21.93
C ILE A 225 5.12 12.90 -20.61
N THR A 226 3.96 13.51 -20.43
CA THR A 226 3.18 13.33 -19.20
C THR A 226 2.70 11.88 -19.12
N PRO A 227 3.01 11.14 -18.03
CA PRO A 227 2.61 9.74 -17.94
C PRO A 227 1.09 9.61 -17.89
N SER A 228 0.56 8.70 -18.71
CA SER A 228 -0.85 8.31 -18.66
C SER A 228 -1.18 7.64 -17.33
N LYS A 229 -2.45 7.69 -16.93
CA LYS A 229 -2.98 6.91 -15.81
C LYS A 229 -3.14 5.44 -16.14
N ILE A 230 -3.30 5.14 -17.42
CA ILE A 230 -3.42 3.78 -17.94
C ILE A 230 -1.99 3.29 -18.20
N GLN A 231 -1.57 2.29 -17.45
CA GLN A 231 -0.23 1.73 -17.47
C GLN A 231 -0.32 0.28 -17.93
N VAL A 232 0.42 -0.04 -18.99
CA VAL A 232 0.57 -1.42 -19.45
C VAL A 232 1.57 -2.13 -18.53
N LEU A 233 1.15 -3.27 -17.96
CA LEU A 233 2.00 -4.11 -17.09
C LEU A 233 2.70 -5.19 -17.92
N ASP A 234 1.96 -5.81 -18.83
CA ASP A 234 2.42 -6.80 -19.80
C ASP A 234 1.55 -6.71 -21.06
N HIS A 235 1.86 -7.46 -22.12
CA HIS A 235 1.17 -7.39 -23.41
C HIS A 235 -0.36 -7.54 -23.34
N HIS A 236 -0.84 -8.36 -22.39
CA HIS A 236 -2.25 -8.71 -22.17
C HIS A 236 -2.82 -8.14 -20.87
N VAL A 237 -2.08 -7.27 -20.16
CA VAL A 237 -2.48 -6.70 -18.86
C VAL A 237 -2.27 -5.19 -18.82
N ALA A 238 -3.33 -4.47 -18.47
CA ALA A 238 -3.26 -3.04 -18.19
C ALA A 238 -3.86 -2.70 -16.83
N LEU A 239 -3.38 -1.58 -16.26
CA LEU A 239 -3.78 -1.08 -14.97
C LEU A 239 -4.10 0.40 -15.06
N ALA A 240 -5.27 0.80 -14.57
CA ALA A 240 -5.59 2.19 -14.28
C ALA A 240 -5.62 2.42 -12.77
N PHE A 241 -5.35 3.63 -12.30
CA PHE A 241 -5.34 3.91 -10.86
C PHE A 241 -5.95 5.27 -10.51
N ALA A 242 -6.42 5.37 -9.26
CA ALA A 242 -6.85 6.61 -8.64
C ALA A 242 -6.17 6.78 -7.28
N GLY A 243 -5.73 8.01 -6.99
CA GLY A 243 -5.02 8.37 -5.76
C GLY A 243 -3.68 9.05 -6.04
N LEU A 244 -2.67 8.76 -5.23
CA LEU A 244 -1.34 9.35 -5.33
C LEU A 244 -0.53 8.80 -6.53
N ASN A 245 -0.16 9.67 -7.47
CA ASN A 245 0.59 9.27 -8.67
C ASN A 245 1.98 8.68 -8.36
N ALA A 246 2.65 9.13 -7.29
CA ALA A 246 3.97 8.63 -6.91
C ALA A 246 3.90 7.17 -6.42
N ASP A 247 2.92 6.89 -5.57
CA ASP A 247 2.62 5.56 -5.06
C ASP A 247 2.28 4.59 -6.21
N ALA A 248 1.52 5.05 -7.20
CA ALA A 248 1.18 4.25 -8.37
C ALA A 248 2.39 3.83 -9.19
N ARG A 249 3.40 4.69 -9.36
CA ARG A 249 4.63 4.34 -10.09
C ARG A 249 5.35 3.16 -9.43
N ILE A 250 5.51 3.21 -8.11
CA ILE A 250 6.15 2.14 -7.34
C ILE A 250 5.38 0.82 -7.50
N LEU A 251 4.04 0.87 -7.42
CA LEU A 251 3.22 -0.35 -7.52
C LEU A 251 3.23 -0.93 -8.95
N VAL A 252 3.18 -0.08 -9.97
CA VAL A 252 3.28 -0.47 -11.38
C VAL A 252 4.63 -1.11 -11.69
N ASP A 253 5.73 -0.54 -11.20
CA ASP A 253 7.07 -1.09 -11.45
C ASP A 253 7.26 -2.45 -10.76
N LYS A 254 6.74 -2.60 -9.53
CA LYS A 254 6.71 -3.91 -8.84
C LYS A 254 5.88 -4.93 -9.61
N ALA A 255 4.71 -4.54 -10.12
CA ALA A 255 3.85 -5.42 -10.89
C ALA A 255 4.47 -5.82 -12.24
N ARG A 256 5.17 -4.91 -12.93
CA ARG A 256 5.93 -5.22 -14.15
C ARG A 256 7.06 -6.21 -13.88
N LEU A 257 7.82 -5.98 -12.80
CA LEU A 257 8.88 -6.89 -12.39
C LEU A 257 8.33 -8.29 -12.10
N GLU A 258 7.21 -8.37 -11.38
CA GLU A 258 6.55 -9.64 -11.07
C GLU A 258 6.05 -10.35 -12.33
N ALA A 259 5.44 -9.63 -13.28
CA ALA A 259 4.97 -10.22 -14.53
C ALA A 259 6.11 -10.88 -15.32
N GLN A 260 7.28 -10.22 -15.36
CA GLN A 260 8.47 -10.78 -16.02
C GLN A 260 9.09 -11.93 -15.23
N SER A 261 9.15 -11.83 -13.90
CA SER A 261 9.64 -12.89 -13.01
C SER A 261 8.82 -14.17 -13.14
N HIS A 262 7.48 -14.04 -13.12
CA HIS A 262 6.57 -15.16 -13.33
C HIS A 262 6.78 -15.80 -14.70
N ARG A 263 6.86 -14.99 -15.76
CA ARG A 263 7.12 -15.50 -17.11
C ARG A 263 8.45 -16.24 -17.23
N LEU A 264 9.48 -15.77 -16.52
CA LEU A 264 10.78 -16.46 -16.48
C LEU A 264 10.70 -17.78 -15.71
N SER A 265 9.91 -17.85 -14.64
CA SER A 265 9.87 -18.99 -13.73
C SER A 265 8.90 -20.10 -14.19
N VAL A 266 7.76 -19.70 -14.74
CA VAL A 266 6.64 -20.59 -15.12
C VAL A 266 6.56 -20.78 -16.63
N GLU A 267 7.35 -20.04 -17.42
CA GLU A 267 7.32 -19.98 -18.89
C GLU A 267 5.99 -19.51 -19.50
N ASP A 268 4.97 -19.28 -18.68
CA ASP A 268 3.67 -18.71 -19.06
C ASP A 268 3.49 -17.27 -18.56
N PRO A 269 2.78 -16.42 -19.33
CA PRO A 269 2.41 -15.08 -18.87
C PRO A 269 1.44 -15.14 -17.68
N VAL A 270 1.46 -14.09 -16.85
CA VAL A 270 0.61 -14.01 -15.65
C VAL A 270 -0.89 -14.04 -15.98
N THR A 271 -1.68 -14.72 -15.16
CA THR A 271 -3.14 -14.53 -15.21
C THR A 271 -3.52 -13.18 -14.60
N ILE A 272 -4.66 -12.62 -15.01
CA ILE A 272 -5.11 -11.31 -14.51
C ILE A 272 -5.41 -11.39 -13.00
N GLU A 273 -5.92 -12.52 -12.54
CA GLU A 273 -6.14 -12.76 -11.12
C GLU A 273 -4.82 -12.83 -10.33
N TYR A 274 -3.82 -13.56 -10.85
CA TYR A 274 -2.53 -13.70 -10.18
C TYR A 274 -1.86 -12.34 -9.95
N ILE A 275 -1.75 -11.53 -11.02
CA ILE A 275 -1.09 -10.22 -10.90
C ILE A 275 -1.89 -9.27 -10.02
N THR A 276 -3.22 -9.35 -10.04
CA THR A 276 -4.09 -8.59 -9.12
C THR A 276 -3.83 -8.99 -7.67
N LYS A 277 -3.76 -10.30 -7.38
CA LYS A 277 -3.47 -10.82 -6.04
C LYS A 277 -2.09 -10.39 -5.55
N TYR A 278 -1.09 -10.38 -6.43
CA TYR A 278 0.24 -9.86 -6.11
C TYR A 278 0.19 -8.37 -5.75
N VAL A 279 -0.46 -7.54 -6.58
CA VAL A 279 -0.62 -6.10 -6.33
C VAL A 279 -1.31 -5.85 -4.99
N ALA A 280 -2.39 -6.57 -4.73
CA ALA A 280 -3.15 -6.48 -3.48
C ALA A 280 -2.30 -6.93 -2.26
N GLY A 281 -1.50 -7.99 -2.41
CA GLY A 281 -0.55 -8.45 -1.39
C GLY A 281 0.54 -7.42 -1.09
N VAL A 282 1.06 -6.72 -2.11
CA VAL A 282 2.01 -5.61 -1.90
C VAL A 282 1.35 -4.47 -1.14
N GLN A 283 0.10 -4.11 -1.47
CA GLN A 283 -0.64 -3.08 -0.74
C GLN A 283 -0.85 -3.48 0.73
N GLN A 284 -1.27 -4.73 0.98
CA GLN A 284 -1.47 -5.27 2.32
C GLN A 284 -0.20 -5.25 3.18
N ARG A 285 0.97 -5.62 2.62
CA ARG A 285 2.22 -5.62 3.38
C ARG A 285 2.57 -4.24 3.95
N TYR A 286 2.23 -3.18 3.22
CA TYR A 286 2.46 -1.79 3.66
C TYR A 286 1.43 -1.30 4.68
N THR A 287 0.41 -2.08 5.01
CA THR A 287 -0.51 -1.80 6.12
C THR A 287 -0.06 -2.43 7.44
N GLN A 288 0.78 -3.47 7.38
CA GLN A 288 1.23 -4.23 8.55
C GLN A 288 2.72 -4.06 8.87
N ALA A 289 3.54 -3.60 7.90
CA ALA A 289 4.95 -3.33 8.12
C ALA A 289 5.18 -2.03 8.91
N GLY A 290 6.02 -2.09 9.94
CA GLY A 290 6.44 -0.92 10.71
C GLY A 290 7.30 0.04 9.89
N GLY A 291 7.19 1.35 10.14
CA GLY A 291 8.01 2.39 9.51
C GLY A 291 7.60 2.77 8.09
N VAL A 292 6.53 2.19 7.55
CA VAL A 292 5.95 2.56 6.25
C VAL A 292 4.50 3.00 6.40
N ARG A 293 4.00 3.73 5.40
CA ARG A 293 2.57 4.06 5.29
C ARG A 293 1.91 3.21 4.20
N PRO A 294 0.59 2.95 4.28
CA PRO A 294 -0.16 2.32 3.21
C PRO A 294 -0.06 3.09 1.89
N PHE A 295 -0.26 2.36 0.78
CA PHE A 295 -0.38 2.96 -0.55
C PHE A 295 -1.67 3.76 -0.65
N GLY A 296 -1.57 5.04 -1.01
CA GLY A 296 -2.72 5.94 -1.19
C GLY A 296 -3.39 5.79 -2.56
N ILE A 297 -3.55 4.56 -3.06
CA ILE A 297 -4.11 4.28 -4.37
C ILE A 297 -5.06 3.06 -4.39
N SER A 298 -6.06 3.14 -5.26
CA SER A 298 -6.83 1.98 -5.73
C SER A 298 -6.50 1.74 -7.20
N THR A 299 -6.57 0.49 -7.63
CA THR A 299 -6.27 0.12 -9.02
C THR A 299 -7.44 -0.61 -9.67
N LEU A 300 -7.59 -0.45 -10.98
CA LEU A 300 -8.40 -1.28 -11.85
C LEU A 300 -7.45 -2.05 -12.76
N VAL A 301 -7.41 -3.36 -12.60
CA VAL A 301 -6.57 -4.26 -13.41
C VAL A 301 -7.47 -4.94 -14.44
N VAL A 302 -7.10 -4.84 -15.70
CA VAL A 302 -7.84 -5.44 -16.81
C VAL A 302 -6.94 -6.27 -17.70
N GLY A 303 -7.54 -7.23 -18.38
CA GLY A 303 -6.86 -7.97 -19.43
C GLY A 303 -7.58 -9.24 -19.83
N PHE A 304 -6.83 -10.09 -20.52
CA PHE A 304 -7.28 -11.42 -20.95
C PHE A 304 -6.25 -12.44 -20.51
N ASP A 305 -6.71 -13.53 -19.88
CA ASP A 305 -5.82 -14.65 -19.56
C ASP A 305 -5.30 -15.30 -20.87
N ASN A 306 -4.14 -15.97 -20.81
CA ASN A 306 -3.54 -16.59 -22.00
C ASN A 306 -4.52 -17.57 -22.67
N GLY A 307 -4.74 -17.43 -23.98
CA GLY A 307 -5.69 -18.25 -24.74
C GLY A 307 -7.18 -18.01 -24.43
N SER A 308 -7.51 -17.10 -23.50
CA SER A 308 -8.90 -16.80 -23.13
C SER A 308 -9.48 -15.67 -23.99
N GLN A 309 -10.75 -15.80 -24.34
CA GLN A 309 -11.56 -14.75 -24.96
C GLN A 309 -12.37 -13.95 -23.93
N VAL A 310 -12.28 -14.32 -22.64
CA VAL A 310 -13.09 -13.74 -21.58
C VAL A 310 -12.37 -12.54 -20.96
N PRO A 311 -12.94 -11.32 -21.02
CA PRO A 311 -12.33 -10.16 -20.39
C PRO A 311 -12.36 -10.29 -18.87
N ARG A 312 -11.28 -9.86 -18.22
CA ARG A 312 -11.17 -9.78 -16.76
C ARG A 312 -11.06 -8.31 -16.33
N LEU A 313 -11.71 -7.98 -15.23
CA LEU A 313 -11.66 -6.67 -14.58
C LEU A 313 -11.66 -6.90 -13.08
N TYR A 314 -10.60 -6.43 -12.42
CA TYR A 314 -10.45 -6.49 -10.97
C TYR A 314 -10.20 -5.09 -10.41
N GLN A 315 -10.60 -4.89 -9.17
CA GLN A 315 -10.26 -3.72 -8.38
C GLN A 315 -9.36 -4.14 -7.22
N THR A 316 -8.35 -3.33 -6.90
CA THR A 316 -7.62 -3.42 -5.62
C THR A 316 -7.79 -2.15 -4.79
N GLU A 317 -7.74 -2.30 -3.47
CA GLU A 317 -7.88 -1.22 -2.49
C GLU A 317 -6.63 -1.04 -1.64
N PRO A 318 -6.41 0.15 -1.03
CA PRO A 318 -5.31 0.39 -0.09
C PRO A 318 -5.18 -0.61 1.05
N SER A 319 -6.29 -1.25 1.44
CA SER A 319 -6.34 -2.31 2.44
C SER A 319 -5.65 -3.61 2.00
N GLY A 320 -5.43 -3.78 0.69
CA GLY A 320 -4.97 -5.02 0.08
C GLY A 320 -6.07 -6.03 -0.23
N ILE A 321 -7.35 -5.61 -0.16
CA ILE A 321 -8.47 -6.39 -0.67
C ILE A 321 -8.54 -6.24 -2.20
N TYR A 322 -8.88 -7.32 -2.89
CA TYR A 322 -9.20 -7.29 -4.31
C TYR A 322 -10.51 -8.00 -4.62
N SER A 323 -11.18 -7.58 -5.68
CA SER A 323 -12.48 -8.11 -6.10
C SER A 323 -12.67 -8.04 -7.61
N ALA A 324 -13.42 -8.99 -8.19
CA ALA A 324 -13.74 -9.04 -9.61
C ALA A 324 -15.03 -8.26 -9.91
N TRP A 325 -15.07 -7.55 -11.04
CA TRP A 325 -16.20 -6.68 -11.39
C TRP A 325 -16.68 -6.89 -12.83
N LYS A 326 -17.97 -6.57 -13.06
CA LYS A 326 -18.58 -6.47 -14.40
C LYS A 326 -18.27 -5.11 -15.04
N ALA A 327 -18.57 -4.07 -14.29
CA ALA A 327 -18.09 -2.71 -14.48
C ALA A 327 -17.83 -2.10 -13.10
N ASN A 328 -16.87 -1.18 -13.01
CA ASN A 328 -16.56 -0.52 -11.74
C ASN A 328 -15.92 0.85 -11.97
N ALA A 329 -15.97 1.70 -10.95
CA ALA A 329 -15.37 3.03 -10.95
C ALA A 329 -14.62 3.30 -9.63
N ILE A 330 -13.47 3.96 -9.74
CA ILE A 330 -12.63 4.40 -8.62
C ILE A 330 -12.31 5.90 -8.74
N GLY A 331 -11.84 6.50 -7.65
CA GLY A 331 -11.52 7.93 -7.58
C GLY A 331 -12.70 8.80 -7.16
N ARG A 332 -12.59 10.11 -7.43
CA ARG A 332 -13.60 11.11 -7.09
C ARG A 332 -14.93 10.79 -7.75
N SER A 333 -16.02 11.01 -7.01
CA SER A 333 -17.39 10.77 -7.47
C SER A 333 -17.66 9.35 -7.99
N SER A 334 -16.82 8.37 -7.65
CA SER A 334 -16.98 6.97 -8.06
C SER A 334 -18.32 6.37 -7.64
N LYS A 335 -18.90 6.83 -6.52
CA LYS A 335 -20.25 6.43 -6.08
C LYS A 335 -21.31 6.77 -7.13
N THR A 336 -21.34 8.01 -7.60
CA THR A 336 -22.29 8.47 -8.63
C THR A 336 -22.10 7.71 -9.94
N VAL A 337 -20.85 7.47 -10.34
CA VAL A 337 -20.54 6.70 -11.55
C VAL A 337 -20.98 5.24 -11.43
N ARG A 338 -20.81 4.62 -10.26
CA ARG A 338 -21.26 3.25 -10.00
C ARG A 338 -22.78 3.13 -10.08
N GLU A 339 -23.52 4.05 -9.46
CA GLU A 339 -24.98 4.11 -9.56
C GLU A 339 -25.45 4.29 -11.02
N PHE A 340 -24.69 5.04 -11.83
CA PHE A 340 -24.95 5.13 -13.27
C PHE A 340 -24.68 3.81 -13.99
N LEU A 341 -23.55 3.15 -13.72
CA LEU A 341 -23.18 1.87 -14.32
C LEU A 341 -24.19 0.78 -13.96
N GLU A 342 -24.65 0.72 -12.72
CA GLU A 342 -25.66 -0.24 -12.25
C GLU A 342 -26.98 -0.16 -13.05
N ARG A 343 -27.36 1.03 -13.51
CA ARG A 343 -28.61 1.25 -14.28
C ARG A 343 -28.45 1.00 -15.78
N ASN A 344 -27.25 1.19 -16.32
CA ASN A 344 -27.02 1.24 -17.78
C ASN A 344 -26.20 0.06 -18.31
N TYR A 345 -25.49 -0.68 -17.45
CA TYR A 345 -24.71 -1.84 -17.84
C TYR A 345 -25.61 -2.98 -18.31
N LYS A 346 -25.21 -3.63 -19.41
CA LYS A 346 -25.83 -4.85 -19.93
C LYS A 346 -24.74 -5.89 -20.16
N GLU A 347 -25.11 -7.17 -20.06
CA GLU A 347 -24.17 -8.25 -20.42
C GLU A 347 -23.97 -8.31 -21.93
N ASP A 348 -22.83 -8.85 -22.35
CA ASP A 348 -22.46 -9.10 -23.74
C ASP A 348 -22.55 -7.89 -24.68
N MET A 349 -22.23 -6.68 -24.18
CA MET A 349 -22.13 -5.47 -25.00
C MET A 349 -21.03 -5.60 -26.05
N ASP A 350 -21.33 -5.15 -27.27
CA ASP A 350 -20.36 -5.04 -28.35
C ASP A 350 -19.30 -3.97 -28.05
N ARG A 351 -18.23 -3.97 -28.85
CA ARG A 351 -17.12 -3.00 -28.73
C ARG A 351 -17.59 -1.55 -28.68
N GLN A 352 -18.48 -1.13 -29.58
CA GLN A 352 -18.90 0.28 -29.66
C GLN A 352 -19.80 0.65 -28.49
N THR A 353 -20.74 -0.21 -28.10
CA THR A 353 -21.61 0.05 -26.94
C THR A 353 -20.80 0.09 -25.63
N THR A 354 -19.81 -0.79 -25.48
CA THR A 354 -18.92 -0.80 -24.30
C THR A 354 -18.13 0.51 -24.19
N ILE A 355 -17.53 0.99 -25.29
CA ILE A 355 -16.84 2.29 -25.34
C ILE A 355 -17.80 3.43 -25.01
N ARG A 356 -18.99 3.43 -25.64
CA ARG A 356 -20.03 4.44 -25.41
C ARG A 356 -20.46 4.47 -23.93
N LEU A 357 -20.62 3.32 -23.29
CA LEU A 357 -20.98 3.25 -21.87
C LEU A 357 -19.87 3.81 -20.98
N ALA A 358 -18.61 3.48 -21.25
CA ALA A 358 -17.46 4.02 -20.51
C ALA A 358 -17.41 5.56 -20.62
N ILE A 359 -17.58 6.12 -21.82
CA ILE A 359 -17.61 7.57 -22.03
C ILE A 359 -18.82 8.21 -21.34
N LYS A 360 -20.03 7.65 -21.49
CA LYS A 360 -21.24 8.13 -20.80
C LYS A 360 -21.05 8.18 -19.28
N SER A 361 -20.42 7.15 -18.71
CA SER A 361 -20.17 7.08 -17.27
C SER A 361 -19.19 8.14 -16.77
N LEU A 362 -18.16 8.48 -17.56
CA LEU A 362 -17.22 9.55 -17.23
C LEU A 362 -17.85 10.95 -17.37
N LEU A 363 -18.74 11.14 -18.35
CA LEU A 363 -19.47 12.41 -18.55
C LEU A 363 -20.45 12.75 -17.42
N GLU A 364 -20.76 11.82 -16.51
CA GLU A 364 -21.51 12.13 -15.28
C GLU A 364 -20.67 12.94 -14.26
N VAL A 365 -19.34 12.92 -14.39
CA VAL A 365 -18.40 13.59 -13.46
C VAL A 365 -17.58 14.67 -14.17
N VAL A 366 -17.21 14.43 -15.42
CA VAL A 366 -16.34 15.31 -16.19
C VAL A 366 -17.18 16.40 -16.86
N GLN A 367 -17.02 17.65 -16.40
CA GLN A 367 -17.74 18.82 -16.94
C GLN A 367 -17.19 19.34 -18.28
N THR A 368 -15.95 19.01 -18.61
CA THR A 368 -15.22 19.53 -19.79
C THR A 368 -14.98 18.39 -20.77
N GLY A 369 -15.45 18.56 -22.02
CA GLY A 369 -15.56 17.51 -23.05
C GLY A 369 -14.29 16.70 -23.39
N ALA A 370 -14.39 15.91 -24.46
CA ALA A 370 -13.50 14.82 -24.89
C ALA A 370 -11.99 14.92 -24.56
N LYS A 371 -11.39 16.12 -24.58
CA LYS A 371 -9.96 16.36 -24.27
C LYS A 371 -9.52 15.94 -22.87
N ASN A 372 -10.46 15.90 -21.91
CA ASN A 372 -10.18 15.48 -20.53
C ASN A 372 -10.48 13.99 -20.30
N ILE A 373 -10.78 13.25 -21.36
CA ILE A 373 -11.08 11.81 -21.29
C ILE A 373 -9.97 11.06 -22.03
N GLU A 374 -9.49 9.99 -21.43
CA GLU A 374 -8.62 9.01 -22.07
C GLU A 374 -9.33 7.67 -22.02
N ILE A 375 -9.51 7.05 -23.18
CA ILE A 375 -10.08 5.72 -23.30
C ILE A 375 -9.01 4.80 -23.86
N ALA A 376 -8.85 3.65 -23.23
CA ALA A 376 -8.06 2.56 -23.72
C ALA A 376 -8.97 1.32 -23.89
N LEU A 377 -8.78 0.60 -24.99
CA LEU A 377 -9.45 -0.65 -25.30
C LEU A 377 -8.44 -1.80 -25.36
N MET A 378 -8.83 -2.97 -24.87
CA MET A 378 -8.10 -4.22 -25.11
C MET A 378 -9.06 -5.28 -25.64
N ALA A 379 -8.59 -6.01 -26.65
CA ALA A 379 -9.25 -7.17 -27.24
C ALA A 379 -8.38 -8.43 -27.04
N PRO A 380 -8.95 -9.65 -27.12
CA PRO A 380 -8.24 -10.91 -26.96
C PRO A 380 -7.04 -11.00 -27.89
N GLY A 381 -5.87 -11.32 -27.33
CA GLY A 381 -4.62 -11.45 -28.09
C GLY A 381 -4.04 -10.15 -28.67
N ALA A 382 -4.68 -9.00 -28.41
CA ALA A 382 -4.19 -7.69 -28.81
C ALA A 382 -3.65 -6.91 -27.61
N SER A 383 -2.62 -6.09 -27.85
CA SER A 383 -2.15 -5.14 -26.84
C SER A 383 -3.12 -3.99 -26.61
N MET A 384 -3.00 -3.33 -25.45
CA MET A 384 -3.82 -2.18 -25.10
C MET A 384 -3.67 -1.06 -26.14
N GLU A 385 -4.79 -0.63 -26.72
CA GLU A 385 -4.86 0.47 -27.69
C GLU A 385 -5.49 1.71 -27.05
N LEU A 386 -4.87 2.87 -27.20
CA LEU A 386 -5.43 4.16 -26.79
C LEU A 386 -6.24 4.75 -27.95
N LEU A 387 -7.51 5.10 -27.69
CA LEU A 387 -8.35 5.73 -28.70
C LEU A 387 -7.86 7.17 -28.99
N PRO A 388 -7.77 7.57 -30.26
CA PRO A 388 -7.39 8.93 -30.62
C PRO A 388 -8.47 9.93 -30.16
N THR A 389 -8.06 11.16 -29.87
CA THR A 389 -8.96 12.20 -29.35
C THR A 389 -10.11 12.50 -30.31
N ASP A 390 -9.88 12.41 -31.62
CA ASP A 390 -10.90 12.67 -32.64
C ASP A 390 -12.06 11.65 -32.59
N GLU A 391 -11.75 10.38 -32.34
CA GLU A 391 -12.78 9.34 -32.17
C GLU A 391 -13.57 9.56 -30.88
N ILE A 392 -12.89 9.92 -29.78
CA ILE A 392 -13.54 10.26 -28.50
C ILE A 392 -14.46 11.47 -28.68
N GLU A 393 -14.05 12.49 -29.44
CA GLU A 393 -14.89 13.64 -29.79
C GLU A 393 -16.14 13.26 -30.57
N GLY A 394 -16.03 12.29 -31.49
CA GLY A 394 -17.18 11.72 -32.20
C GLY A 394 -18.20 11.11 -31.24
N TYR A 395 -17.76 10.21 -30.37
CA TYR A 395 -18.61 9.60 -29.36
C TYR A 395 -19.26 10.61 -28.41
N VAL A 396 -18.51 11.61 -27.95
CA VAL A 396 -19.03 12.64 -27.05
C VAL A 396 -20.13 13.47 -27.73
N LYS A 397 -19.95 13.85 -29.00
CA LYS A 397 -20.97 14.59 -29.76
C LYS A 397 -22.27 13.79 -29.92
N GLU A 398 -22.17 12.50 -30.28
CA GLU A 398 -23.33 11.61 -30.35
C GLU A 398 -24.07 11.53 -29.00
N ILE A 399 -23.32 11.32 -27.91
CA ILE A 399 -23.89 11.20 -26.55
C ILE A 399 -24.57 12.50 -26.11
N GLU A 400 -23.98 13.67 -26.40
CA GLU A 400 -24.56 14.96 -26.05
C GLU A 400 -25.84 15.23 -26.85
N GLN A 401 -25.89 14.87 -28.13
CA GLN A 401 -27.09 14.95 -28.96
C GLN A 401 -28.20 14.05 -28.40
N GLU A 402 -27.90 12.79 -28.08
CA GLU A 402 -28.86 11.86 -27.45
C GLU A 402 -29.40 12.42 -26.13
N LYS A 403 -28.53 12.96 -25.26
CA LYS A 403 -28.96 13.57 -23.98
C LYS A 403 -29.89 14.78 -24.20
N GLN A 404 -29.63 15.61 -25.22
CA GLN A 404 -30.48 16.75 -25.55
C GLN A 404 -31.85 16.29 -26.08
N GLU A 405 -31.89 15.25 -26.92
CA GLU A 405 -33.13 14.66 -27.42
C GLU A 405 -33.95 14.01 -26.30
N GLU A 406 -33.32 13.27 -25.40
CA GLU A 406 -33.98 12.69 -24.23
C GLU A 406 -34.54 13.76 -23.29
N ALA A 407 -33.80 14.86 -23.09
CA ALA A 407 -34.25 16.00 -22.31
C ALA A 407 -35.42 16.74 -22.98
N ALA A 408 -35.41 16.86 -24.32
CA ALA A 408 -36.51 17.44 -25.09
C ALA A 408 -37.77 16.57 -25.01
N LYS A 409 -37.63 15.24 -25.16
CA LYS A 409 -38.73 14.26 -25.02
C LYS A 409 -39.34 14.27 -23.61
N LYS A 410 -38.51 14.42 -22.56
CA LYS A 410 -38.99 14.58 -21.17
C LYS A 410 -39.73 15.91 -20.94
N LYS A 411 -39.40 16.96 -21.68
CA LYS A 411 -40.09 18.26 -21.60
C LYS A 411 -41.43 18.25 -22.35
N THR A 412 -41.54 17.54 -23.48
CA THR A 412 -42.80 17.43 -24.23
C THR A 412 -43.78 16.41 -23.64
N GLY A 413 -43.30 15.42 -22.87
CA GLY A 413 -44.15 14.45 -22.15
C GLY A 413 -44.74 14.94 -20.81
N ARG A 414 -44.43 16.16 -20.37
CA ARG A 414 -44.99 16.75 -19.15
C ARG A 414 -46.19 17.63 -19.53
N THR A 415 -47.37 17.00 -19.68
CA THR A 415 -48.65 17.72 -19.81
C THR A 415 -48.80 18.68 -18.62
N PRO A 416 -49.15 19.97 -18.82
CA PRO A 416 -49.47 20.85 -17.70
C PRO A 416 -50.72 20.30 -17.03
N GLY A 417 -50.57 19.78 -15.82
CA GLY A 417 -51.70 19.49 -14.95
C GLY A 417 -52.50 20.77 -14.75
N THR A 418 -53.78 20.70 -15.07
CA THR A 418 -54.79 21.71 -14.85
C THR A 418 -54.73 22.18 -13.40
N GLY A 419 -54.14 23.35 -13.17
CA GLY A 419 -54.23 24.05 -11.89
C GLY A 419 -55.66 24.53 -11.70
N SER A 420 -56.52 23.71 -11.07
CA SER A 420 -57.75 24.22 -10.50
C SER A 420 -57.40 24.81 -9.13
N ALA A 421 -57.17 26.12 -9.10
CA ALA A 421 -57.16 26.89 -7.87
C ALA A 421 -58.56 26.85 -7.26
N ALA A 422 -58.79 25.95 -6.31
CA ALA A 422 -59.95 26.01 -5.43
C ALA A 422 -59.73 27.14 -4.41
N ILE A 423 -60.21 28.33 -4.77
CA ILE A 423 -60.47 29.42 -3.84
C ILE A 423 -61.56 28.92 -2.88
N LEU A 424 -61.18 28.60 -1.64
CA LEU A 424 -62.11 28.41 -0.52
C LEU A 424 -62.63 29.78 -0.08
N THR A 425 -63.72 30.24 -0.71
CA THR A 425 -64.56 31.30 -0.14
C THR A 425 -65.28 30.74 1.08
N ARG A 426 -64.85 31.18 2.27
CA ARG A 426 -65.54 30.92 3.53
C ARG A 426 -66.77 31.83 3.57
N SER A 427 -67.96 31.29 3.34
CA SER A 427 -69.22 31.97 3.60
C SER A 427 -69.40 32.12 5.10
N GLY A 428 -69.35 33.37 5.58
CA GLY A 428 -69.95 33.71 6.86
C GLY A 428 -71.46 33.73 6.69
N ASP A 429 -72.15 32.99 7.54
CA ASP A 429 -73.46 33.42 8.01
C ASP A 429 -73.61 32.98 9.47
N ASP A 430 -74.07 33.95 10.25
CA ASP A 430 -74.28 33.92 11.69
C ASP A 430 -75.44 33.00 12.09
N SER A 431 -75.29 32.27 13.20
CA SER A 431 -76.39 32.09 14.17
C SER A 431 -75.92 31.44 15.47
N ALA A 432 -75.82 32.28 16.50
CA ALA A 432 -76.45 32.15 17.82
C ALA A 432 -76.32 30.86 18.66
N ALA A 433 -76.02 31.13 19.93
CA ALA A 433 -76.59 30.56 21.16
C ALA A 433 -75.74 29.54 21.95
N GLU A 434 -75.50 29.97 23.21
CA GLU A 434 -75.07 29.30 24.45
C GLU A 434 -73.60 28.90 24.64
#